data_AF-A0A831RHL2-F1
#
_entry.id   AF-A0A831RHL2-F1
#
_cell.length_a   1.000
_cell.length_b   1.000
_cell.length_c   1.000
_cell.angle_alpha   90.00
_cell.angle_beta   90.00
_cell.angle_gamma   90.00
#
_symmetry.space_group_name_H-M   'P 1'
#
loop_
_entity.id
_entity.type
_entity.pdbx_description
1 polymer ?
#
loop_
_entity_poly.entity_id
_entity_poly.type
_entity_poly.pdbx_seq_one_letter_code
_entity_poly.pdbx_strand_id
1 'polypeptide(L)' 'MPLSNKPIPAKDRLIVALDVPSHEEAKKLVETLGDEVTFYKIGLELFMAGD' A
#
# COMPACT_ATOMS: atom_id res chain seq x y z
N MET A 1 -3.44 -20.31 -18.43
CA MET A 1 -4.55 -19.37 -18.13
C MET A 1 -4.24 -18.06 -18.83
N PRO A 2 -5.14 -17.46 -19.61
CA PRO A 2 -4.88 -16.15 -20.19
C PRO A 2 -4.81 -15.10 -19.06
N LEU A 3 -3.86 -14.18 -19.16
CA LEU A 3 -3.81 -13.00 -18.29
C LEU A 3 -5.04 -12.12 -18.55
N SER A 4 -5.54 -11.45 -17.52
CA SER A 4 -6.69 -10.55 -17.66
C SER A 4 -6.33 -9.38 -18.58
N ASN A 5 -7.15 -9.14 -19.62
CA ASN A 5 -6.97 -8.01 -20.53
C ASN A 5 -7.75 -6.76 -20.11
N LYS A 6 -8.08 -6.64 -18.82
CA LYS A 6 -8.78 -5.46 -18.30
C LYS A 6 -7.87 -4.21 -18.39
N PRO A 7 -8.39 -3.07 -18.87
CA PRO A 7 -7.65 -1.82 -18.89
C PRO A 7 -7.59 -1.22 -17.48
N ILE A 8 -6.70 -1.75 -16.64
CA ILE A 8 -6.41 -1.22 -15.30
C ILE A 8 -5.36 -0.09 -15.46
N PRO A 9 -5.59 1.13 -14.92
CA PRO A 9 -4.59 2.20 -14.92
C PRO A 9 -3.27 1.75 -14.25
N ALA A 10 -2.14 2.30 -14.66
CA ALA A 10 -0.83 1.88 -14.15
C ALA A 10 -0.70 2.00 -12.62
N LYS A 11 -1.19 3.10 -12.04
CA LYS A 11 -1.18 3.34 -10.59
C LYS A 11 -2.00 2.31 -9.80
N ASP A 12 -3.08 1.79 -10.39
CA ASP A 12 -3.93 0.78 -9.76
C ASP A 12 -3.37 -0.64 -9.89
N ARG A 13 -2.27 -0.82 -10.64
CA ARG A 13 -1.53 -2.08 -10.73
C ARG A 13 -0.41 -2.17 -9.70
N LEU A 14 -0.03 -1.05 -9.09
CA LEU A 14 1.00 -0.99 -8.08
C LEU A 14 0.38 -1.28 -6.71
N ILE A 15 0.91 -2.30 -6.03
CA ILE A 15 0.60 -2.56 -4.62
C ILE A 15 1.86 -2.30 -3.83
N VAL A 16 1.81 -1.31 -2.93
CA VAL A 16 2.92 -0.98 -2.05
C VAL A 16 2.79 -1.78 -0.77
N ALA A 17 3.84 -2.52 -0.40
CA ALA A 17 3.92 -3.14 0.92
C ALA A 17 4.27 -2.07 1.96
N LEU A 18 3.34 -1.76 2.85
CA LEU A 18 3.51 -0.85 3.97
C LEU A 18 3.95 -1.66 5.18
N ASP A 19 5.24 -1.97 5.23
CA ASP A 19 5.90 -2.85 6.19
C ASP A 19 6.90 -2.01 7.00
N VAL A 20 6.39 -1.34 8.04
CA VAL A 20 7.14 -0.41 8.89
C VAL A 20 6.72 -0.61 10.34
N PRO A 21 7.62 -0.36 11.31
CA PRO A 21 7.40 -0.81 12.68
C PRO A 21 6.43 0.05 13.49
N SER A 22 5.92 1.17 12.93
CA SER A 22 5.03 2.09 13.62
C SER A 22 3.96 2.71 12.73
N HIS A 23 2.82 3.05 13.33
CA HIS A 23 1.72 3.75 12.67
C HIS A 23 2.13 5.12 12.12
N GLU A 24 3.01 5.84 12.82
CA GLU A 24 3.50 7.16 12.38
C GLU A 24 4.35 7.05 11.11
N GLU A 25 5.26 6.08 11.04
CA GLU A 25 6.06 5.84 9.84
C GLU A 25 5.18 5.42 8.67
N ALA A 26 4.19 4.57 8.92
CA ALA A 26 3.23 4.12 7.92
C ALA A 26 2.48 5.32 7.32
N LYS A 27 1.97 6.20 8.19
CA LYS A 27 1.24 7.40 7.80
C LYS A 27 2.11 8.36 6.99
N LYS A 28 3.35 8.61 7.44
CA LYS A 28 4.30 9.46 6.72
C LYS A 28 4.62 8.94 5.33
N LEU A 29 4.75 7.62 5.17
CA LEU A 29 4.98 6.97 3.87
C LEU A 29 3.79 7.18 2.93
N VAL A 30 2.56 6.98 3.42
CA VAL A 30 1.33 7.21 2.66
C VAL A 30 1.21 8.68 2.23
N GLU A 31 1.48 9.62 3.14
CA GLU A 31 1.46 11.06 2.84
C GLU A 31 2.53 11.44 1.80
N THR A 32 3.71 10.82 1.84
CA THR A 32 4.80 11.06 0.88
C THR A 32 4.46 10.56 -0.51
N LEU A 33 3.79 9.40 -0.62
CA LEU A 33 3.42 8.78 -1.89
C LEU A 33 2.19 9.43 -2.53
N GLY A 34 1.31 10.02 -1.72
CA GLY A 34 0.17 10.82 -2.19
C GLY A 34 -0.71 10.06 -3.19
N ASP A 35 -1.13 10.75 -4.25
CA ASP A 35 -2.11 10.27 -5.23
C ASP A 35 -1.55 9.28 -6.26
N GLU A 36 -0.23 9.03 -6.25
CA GLU A 36 0.44 8.12 -7.18
C GLU A 36 0.24 6.64 -6.81
N VAL A 37 -0.16 6.35 -5.57
CA VAL A 37 -0.38 4.99 -5.07
C VAL A 37 -1.78 4.86 -4.49
N THR A 38 -2.56 3.92 -5.04
CA THR A 38 -3.95 3.69 -4.63
C THR A 38 -4.14 2.44 -3.79
N PHE A 39 -3.17 1.51 -3.77
CA PHE A 39 -3.25 0.26 -3.03
C PHE A 39 -2.03 0.01 -2.14
N TYR A 40 -2.31 -0.20 -0.84
CA TYR A 40 -1.33 -0.58 0.16
C TYR A 40 -1.67 -1.96 0.74
N LYS A 41 -0.65 -2.81 0.87
CA LYS A 41 -0.71 -4.03 1.66
C LYS A 41 -0.14 -3.70 3.05
N ILE A 42 -0.97 -3.80 4.07
CA ILE A 42 -0.59 -3.55 5.47
C ILE A 42 -0.23 -4.88 6.13
N GLY A 43 0.93 -4.93 6.78
CA GLY A 43 1.36 -6.09 7.58
C GLY A 43 0.52 -6.23 8.86
N LEU A 44 0.36 -7.47 9.36
CA LEU A 44 -0.33 -7.71 10.63
C LEU A 44 0.41 -7.09 11.83
N GLU A 45 1.72 -6.88 11.72
CA GLU A 45 2.52 -6.24 12.76
C GLU A 45 2.03 -4.83 13.10
N LEU A 46 1.63 -4.03 12.10
CA LEU A 46 1.03 -2.71 12.32
C LEU A 46 -0.28 -2.83 13.10
N PHE A 47 -1.11 -3.83 12.81
CA PHE A 47 -2.33 -4.09 13.58
C PHE A 47 -2.07 -4.49 15.04
N MET A 48 -0.94 -5.13 15.32
CA MET A 48 -0.57 -5.56 16.67
C MET A 48 0.17 -4.47 17.46
N ALA A 49 0.80 -3.53 16.76
CA ALA A 49 1.50 -2.37 17.32
C ALA A 49 0.55 -1.26 17.80
N GLY A 50 -0.64 -1.64 18.29
CA GLY A 50 -1.67 -0.70 18.76
C GLY A 50 -1.14 0.35 19.74
N ASP A 51 -1.78 1.52 19.74
CA ASP A 51 -1.49 2.64 20.66
C ASP A 51 -1.50 2.24 22.15
#